data_AF-A0A5C9BB39-F1
#
_entry.id   AF-A0A5C9BB39-F1
#
_cell.length_a   1.000
_cell.length_b   1.000
_cell.length_c   1.000
_cell.angle_alpha   90.00
_cell.angle_beta   90.00
_cell.angle_gamma   90.00
#
_symmetry.space_group_name_H-M   'P 1'
#
loop_
_entity.id
_entity.type
_entity.pdbx_description
1 polymer ?
#
loop_
_entity_poly.entity_id
_entity_poly.type
_entity_poly.pdbx_seq_one_letter_code
_entity_poly.pdbx_strand_id
1 'polypeptide(L)' 'MDKKSKKRIDLLRSNLQRLRQQLSGVLEQKDDLEESQTLKKQIASVEAELQSLTGSQSPSSKR' A
#
# COMPACT_ATOMS: atom_id res chain seq x y z
N MET A 1 17.07 1.79 -12.22
CA MET A 1 16.50 2.28 -10.95
C MET A 1 17.53 3.16 -10.26
N ASP A 2 17.25 4.46 -10.16
CA ASP A 2 18.07 5.39 -9.40
C ASP A 2 18.20 4.95 -7.93
N LYS A 3 19.34 5.24 -7.28
CA LYS A 3 19.58 4.90 -5.86
C LYS A 3 18.48 5.47 -4.95
N LYS A 4 17.94 6.64 -5.29
CA LYS A 4 16.82 7.27 -4.56
C LYS A 4 15.52 6.51 -4.76
N SER A 5 15.21 6.11 -6.00
CA SER A 5 14.01 5.33 -6.32
C SER A 5 14.02 3.96 -5.65
N LYS A 6 15.17 3.27 -5.63
CA LYS A 6 15.31 1.99 -4.89
C LYS A 6 14.98 2.15 -3.41
N LYS A 7 15.56 3.15 -2.73
CA LYS A 7 15.27 3.41 -1.30
C LYS A 7 13.80 3.72 -1.06
N ARG A 8 13.17 4.48 -1.96
CA ARG A 8 11.75 4.83 -1.83
C ARG A 8 10.85 3.61 -2.03
N ILE A 9 11.16 2.75 -2.99
CA ILE A 9 10.49 1.45 -3.19
C ILE A 9 10.63 0.58 -1.93
N ASP A 10 11.82 0.53 -1.34
CA ASP A 10 12.10 -0.28 -0.15
C ASP A 10 11.30 0.20 1.09
N LEU A 11 11.24 1.52 1.28
CA LEU A 11 10.40 2.15 2.30
C LEU A 11 8.91 1.86 2.08
N LEU A 12 8.42 2.02 0.84
CA LEU A 12 7.01 1.75 0.52
C LEU A 12 6.66 0.28 0.72
N ARG A 13 7.54 -0.65 0.36
CA ARG A 13 7.36 -2.09 0.62
C ARG A 13 7.29 -2.40 2.11
N SER A 14 8.18 -1.81 2.90
CA SER A 14 8.17 -1.96 4.36
C SER A 14 6.89 -1.40 4.97
N ASN A 15 6.40 -0.27 4.46
CA ASN A 15 5.15 0.35 4.91
C ASN A 15 3.93 -0.51 4.53
N LEU A 16 3.91 -1.04 3.32
CA LEU A 16 2.88 -1.97 2.84
C LEU A 16 2.81 -3.24 3.69
N GLN A 17 3.96 -3.80 4.07
CA GLN A 17 4.00 -4.97 4.95
C GLN A 17 3.37 -4.68 6.33
N ARG A 18 3.66 -3.51 6.91
CA ARG A 18 3.04 -3.06 8.16
C ARG A 18 1.53 -2.89 8.03
N LEU A 19 1.07 -2.21 6.98
CA LEU A 19 -0.37 -2.00 6.72
C LEU A 19 -1.12 -3.34 6.55
N ARG A 20 -0.50 -4.32 5.88
CA ARG A 20 -1.07 -5.68 5.76
C ARG A 20 -1.16 -6.41 7.10
N GLN A 21 -0.16 -6.28 7.97
CA GLN A 21 -0.22 -6.85 9.32
C GLN A 21 -1.33 -6.21 10.16
N GLN A 22 -1.45 -4.87 10.11
CA GLN A 22 -2.54 -4.16 10.77
C GLN A 22 -3.89 -4.62 10.25
N LEU A 23 -4.04 -4.75 8.93
CA LEU A 23 -5.28 -5.24 8.33
C LEU A 23 -5.62 -6.66 8.77
N SER A 24 -4.63 -7.55 8.89
CA SER A 24 -4.85 -8.90 9.42
C SER A 24 -5.38 -8.84 10.86
N GLY A 25 -4.75 -8.03 11.72
CA GLY A 25 -5.19 -7.86 13.11
C GLY A 25 -6.63 -7.33 13.22
N VAL A 26 -6.98 -6.33 12.40
CA VAL A 26 -8.34 -5.75 12.36
C VAL A 26 -9.36 -6.77 11.85
N LEU A 27 -9.02 -7.55 10.81
CA LEU A 27 -9.89 -8.59 10.29
C LEU A 27 -10.10 -9.74 11.29
N GLU A 28 -9.08 -10.07 12.09
CA GLU A 28 -9.18 -11.05 13.17
C GLU A 28 -10.04 -10.55 14.33
N GLN A 29 -9.92 -9.27 14.67
CA GLN A 29 -10.71 -8.63 15.72
C GLN A 29 -12.18 -8.46 15.33
N LYS A 30 -12.54 -8.49 14.02
CA LYS A 30 -13.92 -8.43 13.50
C LYS A 30 -14.78 -7.21 13.90
N ASP A 31 -14.27 -6.31 14.73
CA ASP A 31 -15.00 -5.17 15.26
C ASP A 31 -15.02 -3.97 14.30
N ASP A 32 -13.95 -3.75 13.53
CA ASP A 32 -13.76 -2.48 12.83
C ASP A 32 -13.74 -2.61 11.29
N LEU A 33 -14.95 -2.70 10.73
CA LEU A 33 -15.15 -2.69 9.28
C LEU A 33 -14.63 -1.40 8.63
N GLU A 34 -14.78 -0.25 9.28
CA GLU A 34 -14.35 1.05 8.77
C GLU A 34 -12.81 1.15 8.72
N GLU A 35 -12.13 0.73 9.79
CA GLU A 35 -10.67 0.69 9.82
C GLU A 35 -10.12 -0.28 8.76
N SER A 36 -10.76 -1.45 8.60
CA SER A 36 -10.37 -2.42 7.56
C SER A 36 -10.47 -1.81 6.14
N GLN A 37 -11.49 -1.01 5.87
CA GLN A 37 -11.68 -0.33 4.57
C GLN A 37 -10.64 0.77 4.38
N THR A 38 -10.31 1.50 5.43
CA THR A 38 -9.28 2.55 5.40
C THR A 38 -7.90 1.95 5.14
N LEU A 39 -7.55 0.86 5.83
CA LEU A 39 -6.30 0.12 5.60
C LEU A 39 -6.23 -0.46 4.18
N LYS A 40 -7.33 -1.00 3.63
CA LYS A 40 -7.38 -1.45 2.23
C LYS A 40 -7.10 -0.31 1.24
N LYS A 41 -7.70 0.87 1.46
CA LYS A 41 -7.45 2.05 0.61
C LYS A 41 -5.99 2.50 0.69
N GLN A 42 -5.40 2.51 1.88
CA GLN A 42 -4.00 2.86 2.08
C GLN A 42 -3.06 1.86 1.40
N ILE A 43 -3.32 0.55 1.53
CA ILE A 43 -2.55 -0.50 0.85
C ILE A 43 -2.63 -0.30 -0.67
N ALA A 44 -3.83 -0.10 -1.22
CA ALA A 44 -4.02 0.12 -2.65
C ALA A 44 -3.28 1.37 -3.16
N SER A 45 -3.27 2.46 -2.38
CA SER A 45 -2.52 3.67 -2.71
C SER A 45 -1.02 3.42 -2.73
N VAL A 46 -0.48 2.74 -1.72
CA VAL A 46 0.96 2.41 -1.63
C VAL A 46 1.37 1.43 -2.74
N GLU A 47 0.52 0.48 -3.09
CA GLU A 47 0.73 -0.43 -4.23
C GLU A 47 0.76 0.31 -5.56
N ALA A 48 -0.16 1.26 -5.77
CA ALA A 48 -0.18 2.11 -6.97
C ALA A 48 1.07 3.00 -7.08
N GLU A 49 1.54 3.58 -5.96
CA GLU A 49 2.80 4.32 -5.91
C GLU A 49 4.00 3.42 -6.22
N LEU A 50 4.04 2.20 -5.68
CA LEU A 50 5.08 1.22 -5.97
C LEU A 50 5.10 0.79 -7.45
N GLN A 51 3.94 0.56 -8.06
CA GLN A 51 3.84 0.26 -9.49
C GLN A 51 4.32 1.42 -10.35
N SER A 52 3.94 2.65 -9.98
CA SER A 52 4.38 3.87 -10.66
C SER A 52 5.90 4.05 -10.59
N LEU A 53 6.52 3.74 -9.44
CA LEU A 53 7.97 3.79 -9.26
C LEU A 53 8.72 2.64 -9.92
N THR A 54 8.06 1.49 -10.12
CA THR A 54 8.67 0.31 -10.76
C THR A 54 8.53 0.27 -12.27
N GLY A 55 7.71 1.15 -12.86
CA GLY A 55 7.60 1.31 -14.31
C GLY A 55 6.64 0.32 -14.98
N SER A 56 5.85 -0.45 -14.20
CA SER A 56 4.72 -1.20 -14.74
C SER A 56 3.49 -0.29 -14.76
N GLN A 57 3.07 0.12 -15.95
CA GLN A 57 1.98 1.07 -16.18
C GLN A 57 0.66 0.63 -15.54
N SER A 58 0.00 1.51 -14.78
CA SER A 58 -1.18 2.23 -15.31
C SER A 58 -1.71 3.32 -14.38
N PRO A 59 -2.22 4.42 -14.95
CA PRO A 59 -2.89 5.51 -14.24
C PRO A 59 -4.36 5.14 -14.03
N SER A 60 -4.78 4.86 -12.80
CA SER A 60 -6.21 4.84 -12.46
C SER A 60 -6.55 5.93 -11.45
N SER A 61 -6.09 7.15 -11.73
CA SER A 61 -6.91 8.32 -11.43
C SER A 61 -7.97 8.43 -12.51
N LYS A 62 -9.12 7.78 -12.32
CA LYS A 62 -10.32 8.09 -13.09
C LYS A 62 -11.49 8.27 -12.12
N ARG A 63 -11.65 9.55 -11.76
CA ARG A 63 -12.89 10.29 -11.52
C ARG A 63 -13.79 9.85 -10.36
#